data_AF-A0A938X488-F1
#
_entry.id   AF-A0A938X488-F1
#
_cell.length_a   1.000
_cell.length_b   1.000
_cell.length_c   1.000
_cell.angle_alpha   90.00
_cell.angle_beta   90.00
_cell.angle_gamma   90.00
#
_symmetry.space_group_name_H-M   'P 1'
#
loop_
_entity.id
_entity.type
_entity.pdbx_description
1 polymer ?
#
loop_
_entity_poly.entity_id
_entity_poly.type
_entity_poly.pdbx_seq_one_letter_code
_entity_poly.pdbx_strand_id
1 'polypeptide(L)'
;MKNGIDCDYDEDNDEIKICITIENINFKLLMKFPHYYPYEFPEVYIDDTKGLIIPHMYTNNRLCLYDTNEVLPNPQHFLEDALDSVMRAKKLLIESKKGENIIDYQIENISFWEAKATGRVDYLGDRNLTTHLLWRYEWLEEYNIVADDREKIAEFISNS
;
A
#
# COMPACT_ATOMS: atom_id res chain seq x y z
N MET A 1 -26.42 15.09 -7.93
CA MET A 1 -25.09 14.67 -7.47
C MET A 1 -24.67 15.57 -6.31
N LYS A 2 -24.63 15.09 -5.06
CA LYS A 2 -24.29 15.92 -3.89
C LYS A 2 -22.78 16.09 -3.66
N ASN A 3 -21.94 15.18 -4.17
CA ASN A 3 -20.50 15.17 -3.92
C ASN A 3 -19.62 15.09 -5.21
N GLY A 4 -20.23 15.24 -6.39
CA GLY A 4 -19.51 15.12 -7.67
C GLY A 4 -18.96 13.72 -7.99
N ILE A 5 -19.49 12.68 -7.32
CA ILE A 5 -19.19 11.27 -7.56
C ILE A 5 -20.36 10.69 -8.37
N ASP A 6 -20.02 10.02 -9.47
CA ASP A 6 -20.97 9.25 -10.28
C ASP A 6 -20.82 7.77 -9.92
N CYS A 7 -21.90 7.12 -9.51
CA CYS A 7 -21.88 5.72 -9.10
C CYS A 7 -23.16 4.98 -9.47
N ASP A 8 -22.99 3.67 -9.66
CA ASP A 8 -24.04 2.71 -10.01
C ASP A 8 -23.83 1.41 -9.24
N TYR A 9 -24.90 0.72 -8.87
CA TYR A 9 -24.81 -0.57 -8.17
C TYR A 9 -24.99 -1.71 -9.16
N ASP A 10 -24.04 -2.63 -9.17
CA ASP A 10 -24.08 -3.86 -9.95
C ASP A 10 -24.58 -5.00 -9.07
N GLU A 11 -25.87 -5.36 -9.24
CA GLU A 11 -26.53 -6.44 -8.51
C GLU A 11 -25.91 -7.82 -8.80
N ASP A 12 -25.39 -8.05 -10.01
CA ASP A 12 -24.86 -9.35 -10.42
C ASP A 12 -23.53 -9.67 -9.71
N ASN A 13 -22.72 -8.64 -9.48
CA ASN A 13 -21.39 -8.76 -8.88
C ASN A 13 -21.33 -8.27 -7.42
N ASP A 14 -22.45 -7.81 -6.88
CA ASP A 14 -22.59 -7.20 -5.54
C ASP A 14 -21.53 -6.13 -5.27
N GLU A 15 -21.42 -5.16 -6.19
CA GLU A 15 -20.40 -4.11 -6.14
C GLU A 15 -20.94 -2.74 -6.58
N ILE A 16 -20.36 -1.67 -6.03
CA ILE A 16 -20.66 -0.30 -6.45
C ILE A 16 -19.59 0.14 -7.44
N LYS A 17 -20.00 0.42 -8.68
CA LYS A 17 -19.17 1.02 -9.72
C LYS A 17 -19.10 2.52 -9.49
N ILE A 18 -17.89 3.07 -9.45
CA ILE A 18 -17.65 4.48 -9.16
C ILE A 18 -16.78 5.06 -10.27
N CYS A 19 -17.20 6.19 -10.83
CA CYS A 19 -16.42 6.95 -11.80
C CYS A 19 -15.87 8.23 -11.16
N ILE A 20 -14.55 8.39 -11.23
CA ILE A 20 -13.84 9.58 -10.72
C ILE A 20 -13.06 10.23 -11.85
N THR A 21 -13.33 11.50 -12.09
CA THR A 21 -12.57 12.32 -13.04
C THR A 21 -11.51 13.15 -12.32
N ILE A 22 -10.26 13.02 -12.75
CA ILE A 22 -9.11 13.81 -12.27
C ILE A 22 -8.41 14.41 -13.49
N GLU A 23 -8.46 15.74 -13.64
CA GLU A 23 -7.82 16.46 -14.74
C GLU A 23 -8.08 15.84 -16.13
N ASN A 24 -9.36 15.59 -16.44
CA ASN A 24 -9.84 14.97 -17.68
C ASN A 24 -9.50 13.49 -17.88
N ILE A 25 -8.90 12.82 -16.89
CA ILE A 25 -8.71 11.37 -16.89
C ILE A 25 -9.82 10.74 -16.05
N ASN A 26 -10.55 9.80 -16.65
CA ASN A 26 -11.60 9.04 -15.96
C ASN A 26 -11.02 7.73 -15.42
N PHE A 27 -11.14 7.57 -14.11
CA PHE A 27 -10.83 6.34 -13.39
C PHE A 27 -12.11 5.62 -13.04
N LYS A 28 -12.12 4.31 -13.27
CA LYS A 28 -13.18 3.41 -12.82
C LYS A 28 -12.70 2.71 -11.57
N LEU A 29 -13.49 2.83 -10.51
CA LEU A 29 -13.28 2.15 -9.25
C LEU A 29 -14.44 1.21 -8.98
N LEU A 30 -14.18 0.15 -8.23
CA LEU A 30 -15.16 -0.79 -7.73
C LEU A 30 -15.10 -0.78 -6.21
N MET A 31 -16.24 -0.61 -5.55
CA MET A 31 -16.34 -0.75 -4.11
C MET A 31 -17.07 -2.04 -3.76
N LYS A 32 -16.49 -2.81 -2.85
CA LYS A 32 -17.08 -4.03 -2.29
C LYS A 32 -17.20 -3.87 -0.79
N PHE A 33 -18.35 -4.26 -0.26
CA PHE A 33 -18.51 -4.34 1.19
C PHE A 33 -17.98 -5.69 1.67
N PRO A 34 -17.06 -5.69 2.64
CA PRO A 34 -16.56 -6.93 3.18
C PRO A 34 -17.64 -7.65 4.02
N HIS A 35 -17.42 -8.94 4.29
CA HIS A 35 -18.42 -9.80 4.94
C HIS A 35 -18.90 -9.26 6.30
N TYR A 36 -18.02 -8.60 7.06
CA TYR A 36 -18.34 -8.07 8.38
C TYR A 36 -18.64 -6.57 8.39
N TYR A 37 -18.94 -5.96 7.24
CA TYR A 37 -19.38 -4.57 7.19
C TYR A 37 -20.62 -4.35 8.09
N PRO A 38 -20.68 -3.28 8.92
CA PRO A 38 -19.80 -2.10 8.97
C PRO A 38 -18.66 -2.15 10.02
N TYR A 39 -18.26 -3.34 10.46
CA TYR A 39 -17.11 -3.51 11.38
C TYR A 39 -15.77 -3.61 10.65
N GLU A 40 -15.78 -3.57 9.33
CA GLU A 40 -14.61 -3.52 8.43
C GLU A 40 -14.82 -2.38 7.43
N PHE A 41 -13.73 -1.75 6.99
CA PHE A 41 -13.81 -0.69 5.97
C PHE A 41 -14.21 -1.25 4.60
N PRO A 42 -14.99 -0.51 3.79
CA PRO A 42 -15.23 -0.86 2.40
C PRO A 42 -13.93 -1.02 1.61
N GLU A 43 -13.89 -2.02 0.75
CA GLU A 43 -12.74 -2.27 -0.11
C GLU A 43 -12.94 -1.54 -1.43
N VAL A 44 -11.93 -0.77 -1.86
CA VAL A 44 -11.96 -0.04 -3.13
C VAL A 44 -10.87 -0.57 -4.04
N TYR A 45 -11.25 -0.92 -5.27
CA TYR A 45 -10.39 -1.47 -6.31
C TYR A 45 -10.33 -0.50 -7.48
N ILE A 46 -9.19 -0.46 -8.17
CA ILE A 46 -9.03 0.27 -9.43
C ILE A 46 -9.02 -0.71 -10.61
N ASP A 47 -9.81 -0.39 -11.64
CA ASP A 47 -9.90 -1.22 -12.86
C ASP A 47 -8.64 -1.06 -13.75
N ASP A 48 -8.23 0.19 -13.98
CA ASP A 48 -7.07 0.54 -14.80
C ASP A 48 -6.38 1.78 -14.22
N THR A 49 -5.09 1.64 -13.92
CA THR A 49 -4.26 2.71 -13.33
C THR A 49 -3.91 3.81 -14.32
N LYS A 50 -4.15 3.62 -15.62
CA LYS A 50 -3.76 4.54 -16.70
C LYS A 50 -2.25 4.83 -16.70
N GLY A 51 -1.45 3.86 -16.26
CA GLY A 51 0.01 3.99 -16.16
C GLY A 51 0.49 4.76 -14.93
N LEU A 52 -0.39 5.13 -14.00
CA LEU A 52 0.02 5.72 -12.73
C LEU A 52 0.78 4.71 -11.87
N ILE A 53 1.83 5.19 -11.22
CA ILE A 53 2.50 4.48 -10.13
C ILE A 53 1.74 4.81 -8.85
N ILE A 54 1.11 3.82 -8.24
CA ILE A 54 0.32 3.97 -7.02
C ILE A 54 0.96 3.09 -5.94
N PRO A 55 1.82 3.64 -5.05
CA PRO A 55 2.50 2.86 -4.02
C PRO A 55 1.54 2.16 -3.05
N HIS A 56 0.43 2.82 -2.71
CA HIS A 56 -0.63 2.30 -1.84
C HIS A 56 -1.65 1.44 -2.62
N MET A 57 -1.16 0.48 -3.41
CA MET A 57 -1.99 -0.46 -4.15
C MET A 57 -1.47 -1.88 -3.95
N TYR A 58 -2.37 -2.78 -3.58
CA TYR A 58 -2.09 -4.20 -3.46
C TYR A 58 -2.01 -4.87 -4.85
N THR A 59 -1.42 -6.07 -4.92
CA THR A 59 -1.26 -6.82 -6.17
C THR A 59 -2.57 -7.23 -6.85
N ASN A 60 -3.69 -7.21 -6.12
CA ASN A 60 -5.04 -7.46 -6.62
C ASN A 60 -5.79 -6.17 -7.01
N ASN A 61 -5.08 -5.06 -7.22
CA ASN A 61 -5.62 -3.73 -7.54
C ASN A 61 -6.48 -3.10 -6.43
N ARG A 62 -6.50 -3.67 -5.22
CA ARG A 62 -7.13 -3.02 -4.06
C ARG A 62 -6.28 -1.83 -3.62
N LEU A 63 -6.91 -0.71 -3.33
CA LEU A 63 -6.25 0.48 -2.80
C LEU A 63 -6.09 0.36 -1.27
N CYS A 64 -4.91 0.73 -0.77
CA CYS A 64 -4.64 0.82 0.66
C CYS A 64 -5.03 2.24 1.14
N LEU A 65 -6.22 2.36 1.73
CA LEU A 65 -6.83 3.68 2.05
C LEU A 65 -6.77 4.05 3.53
N TYR A 66 -6.53 3.07 4.41
CA TYR A 66 -6.57 3.21 5.85
C TYR A 66 -5.38 2.50 6.47
N ASP A 67 -4.72 3.15 7.44
CA ASP A 67 -3.89 2.44 8.41
C ASP A 67 -4.81 1.91 9.52
N THR A 68 -5.03 0.60 9.51
CA THR A 68 -5.90 -0.08 10.48
C THR A 68 -5.32 -0.12 11.89
N ASN A 69 -4.06 0.28 12.09
CA ASN A 69 -3.48 0.47 13.42
C ASN A 69 -3.85 1.84 14.02
N GLU A 70 -4.22 2.82 13.18
CA GLU A 70 -4.54 4.18 13.61
C GLU A 70 -6.05 4.47 13.60
N VAL A 71 -6.79 3.85 12.68
CA VAL A 71 -8.21 4.13 12.46
C VAL A 71 -9.04 2.85 12.50
N LEU A 72 -10.17 2.90 13.20
CA LEU A 72 -11.16 1.82 13.27
C LEU A 72 -12.44 2.24 12.54
N PRO A 73 -13.16 1.29 11.90
CA PRO A 73 -14.47 1.55 11.33
C PRO A 73 -15.46 2.07 12.37
N ASN A 74 -16.41 2.88 11.94
CA ASN A 74 -17.48 3.43 12.77
C ASN A 74 -18.83 2.85 12.34
N PRO A 75 -19.28 1.73 12.94
CA PRO A 75 -20.56 1.10 12.63
C PRO A 75 -21.77 2.04 12.71
N GLN A 76 -21.72 3.08 13.56
CA GLN A 76 -22.78 4.07 13.70
C GLN A 76 -22.83 5.07 12.53
N HIS A 77 -21.71 5.25 11.82
CA HIS A 77 -21.53 6.19 10.72
C HIS A 77 -21.07 5.50 9.43
N PHE A 78 -21.53 4.27 9.19
CA PHE A 78 -21.06 3.42 8.08
C PHE A 78 -21.19 4.06 6.69
N LEU A 79 -22.25 4.82 6.42
CA LEU A 79 -22.40 5.53 5.13
C LEU A 79 -21.34 6.63 4.94
N GLU A 80 -20.90 7.25 6.04
CA GLU A 80 -19.83 8.24 6.02
C GLU A 80 -18.49 7.54 5.74
N ASP A 81 -18.22 6.40 6.38
CA ASP A 81 -17.02 5.58 6.09
C ASP A 81 -16.96 5.14 4.62
N ALA A 82 -18.10 4.76 4.03
CA ALA A 82 -18.19 4.43 2.61
C ALA A 82 -17.87 5.64 1.72
N LEU A 83 -18.46 6.80 2.00
CA LEU A 83 -18.14 8.02 1.25
C LEU A 83 -16.67 8.41 1.42
N ASP A 84 -16.13 8.33 2.63
CA ASP A 84 -14.74 8.64 2.95
C ASP A 84 -13.78 7.70 2.23
N SER A 85 -14.14 6.43 2.07
CA SER A 85 -13.36 5.47 1.28
C SER A 85 -13.23 5.94 -0.19
N VAL A 86 -14.32 6.43 -0.79
CA VAL A 86 -14.28 7.00 -2.15
C VAL A 86 -13.43 8.27 -2.20
N MET A 87 -13.57 9.15 -1.21
CA MET A 87 -12.83 10.40 -1.15
C MET A 87 -11.33 10.18 -0.94
N ARG A 88 -10.95 9.20 -0.11
CA ARG A 88 -9.57 8.75 0.08
C ARG A 88 -8.99 8.15 -1.19
N ALA A 89 -9.76 7.31 -1.90
CA ALA A 89 -9.33 6.78 -3.19
C ALA A 89 -9.07 7.90 -4.21
N LYS A 90 -9.97 8.89 -4.30
CA LYS A 90 -9.77 10.07 -5.15
C LYS A 90 -8.49 10.83 -4.79
N LYS A 91 -8.28 11.09 -3.50
CA LYS A 91 -7.10 11.79 -2.99
C LYS A 91 -5.82 11.02 -3.36
N LEU A 92 -5.80 9.71 -3.11
CA LEU A 92 -4.67 8.85 -3.44
C LEU A 92 -4.31 8.90 -4.94
N LEU A 93 -5.32 8.90 -5.83
CA LEU A 93 -5.08 9.01 -7.28
C LEU A 93 -4.51 10.38 -7.68
N ILE A 94 -4.96 11.46 -7.04
CA ILE A 94 -4.41 12.81 -7.25
C ILE A 94 -2.94 12.85 -6.81
N GLU A 95 -2.63 12.33 -5.62
CA GLU A 95 -1.27 12.31 -5.07
C GLU A 95 -0.35 11.42 -5.91
N SER A 96 -0.82 10.25 -6.34
CA SER A 96 -0.09 9.34 -7.22
C SER A 96 0.25 9.98 -8.57
N LYS A 97 -0.69 10.75 -9.14
CA LYS A 97 -0.46 11.49 -10.38
C LYS A 97 0.66 12.53 -10.23
N LYS A 98 0.75 13.17 -9.07
CA LYS A 98 1.80 14.15 -8.77
C LYS A 98 3.09 13.52 -8.25
N GLY A 99 3.06 12.23 -7.89
CA GLY A 99 4.17 11.53 -7.23
C GLY A 99 4.39 11.94 -5.76
N GLU A 100 3.43 12.65 -5.15
CA GLU A 100 3.56 13.19 -3.78
C GLU A 100 3.59 12.07 -2.73
N ASN A 101 2.90 10.95 -2.99
CA ASN A 101 2.79 9.83 -2.06
C ASN A 101 3.96 8.84 -2.08
N ILE A 102 4.97 9.02 -2.96
CA ILE A 102 6.10 8.09 -3.06
C ILE A 102 6.99 8.17 -1.82
N ILE A 103 7.31 9.40 -1.39
CA ILE A 103 8.21 9.64 -0.25
C ILE A 103 7.51 9.23 1.05
N ASP A 104 6.24 9.63 1.23
CA ASP A 104 5.46 9.28 2.41
C ASP A 104 5.33 7.75 2.56
N TYR A 105 5.01 7.04 1.47
CA TYR A 105 4.98 5.58 1.47
C TYR A 105 6.33 4.97 1.88
N GLN A 106 7.46 5.49 1.40
CA GLN A 106 8.79 5.00 1.78
C GLN A 106 9.06 5.20 3.27
N ILE A 107 8.71 6.38 3.81
CA ILE A 107 8.88 6.70 5.23
C ILE A 107 7.99 5.81 6.10
N GLU A 108 6.73 5.59 5.71
CA GLU A 108 5.81 4.68 6.41
C GLU A 108 6.36 3.25 6.46
N ASN A 109 6.89 2.74 5.34
CA ASN A 109 7.50 1.42 5.30
C ASN A 109 8.73 1.33 6.21
N ILE A 110 9.62 2.33 6.17
CA ILE A 110 10.78 2.37 7.07
C ILE A 110 10.33 2.38 8.53
N SER A 111 9.36 3.23 8.87
CA SER A 111 8.83 3.35 10.24
C SER A 111 8.19 2.04 10.71
N PHE A 112 7.44 1.37 9.83
CA PHE A 112 6.88 0.04 10.10
C PHE A 112 7.97 -0.98 10.41
N TRP A 113 9.03 -1.01 9.60
CA TRP A 113 10.17 -1.89 9.84
C TRP A 113 10.89 -1.55 11.14
N GLU A 114 11.16 -0.28 11.42
CA GLU A 114 11.81 0.15 12.68
C GLU A 114 10.99 -0.24 13.91
N ALA A 115 9.66 -0.13 13.85
CA ALA A 115 8.77 -0.50 14.96
C ALA A 115 8.65 -2.02 15.18
N LYS A 116 8.94 -2.84 14.15
CA LYS A 116 8.81 -4.30 14.19
C LYS A 116 10.14 -5.04 14.20
N ALA A 117 11.23 -4.37 13.85
CA ALA A 117 12.55 -4.94 13.80
C ALA A 117 12.99 -5.33 15.21
N THR A 118 13.20 -6.62 15.43
CA THR A 118 13.80 -7.17 16.63
C THR A 118 15.31 -7.33 16.46
N GLY A 119 15.94 -6.58 15.55
CA GLY A 119 17.33 -6.82 15.19
C GLY A 119 17.81 -5.93 14.06
N ARG A 120 19.14 -5.87 13.91
CA ARG A 120 19.82 -5.08 12.88
C ARG A 120 20.15 -5.93 11.67
N VAL A 121 20.03 -5.35 10.48
CA VAL A 121 20.44 -5.96 9.22
C VAL A 121 21.35 -4.98 8.48
N ASP A 122 22.61 -5.35 8.26
CA ASP A 122 23.53 -4.59 7.40
C ASP A 122 23.67 -5.33 6.06
N TYR A 123 23.38 -4.63 4.96
CA TYR A 123 23.48 -5.16 3.61
C TYR A 123 24.81 -4.78 2.94
N LEU A 124 25.57 -5.80 2.54
CA LEU A 124 26.86 -5.71 1.85
C LEU A 124 26.70 -6.02 0.36
N GLY A 125 25.99 -5.17 -0.36
CA GLY A 125 25.78 -5.36 -1.78
C GLY A 125 25.64 -4.04 -2.53
N ASP A 126 25.59 -4.17 -3.85
CA ASP A 126 25.43 -3.02 -4.72
C ASP A 126 23.95 -2.65 -4.82
N ARG A 127 23.65 -1.44 -5.31
CA ARG A 127 22.27 -1.05 -5.60
C ARG A 127 21.72 -1.96 -6.69
N ASN A 128 20.86 -2.91 -6.31
CA ASN A 128 20.15 -3.77 -7.25
C ASN A 128 18.68 -3.33 -7.32
N LEU A 129 18.19 -3.09 -8.54
CA LEU A 129 16.81 -2.67 -8.81
C LEU A 129 15.87 -3.86 -9.09
N THR A 130 16.37 -5.09 -8.97
CA THR A 130 15.63 -6.32 -9.27
C THR A 130 15.52 -7.22 -8.05
N THR A 131 14.45 -8.01 -7.96
CA THR A 131 14.27 -9.00 -6.90
C THR A 131 15.22 -10.19 -7.10
N HIS A 132 15.96 -10.55 -6.05
CA HIS A 132 16.89 -11.68 -6.06
C HIS A 132 17.10 -12.22 -4.63
N LEU A 133 17.74 -13.39 -4.53
CA LEU A 133 18.04 -14.04 -3.26
C LEU A 133 19.30 -13.44 -2.64
N LEU A 134 19.28 -13.24 -1.33
CA LEU A 134 20.41 -12.77 -0.53
C LEU A 134 20.92 -13.87 0.39
N TRP A 135 22.23 -13.88 0.62
CA TRP A 135 22.85 -14.65 1.69
C TRP A 135 22.66 -13.95 3.01
N ARG A 136 22.46 -14.71 4.09
CA ARG A 136 22.31 -14.22 5.47
C ARG A 136 23.31 -14.92 6.38
N TYR A 137 23.91 -14.14 7.28
CA TYR A 137 24.70 -14.64 8.40
C TYR A 137 24.36 -13.86 9.67
N GLU A 138 24.07 -14.57 10.76
CA GLU A 138 23.88 -13.96 12.08
C GLU A 138 25.25 -13.78 12.73
N TRP A 139 25.69 -12.53 12.86
CA TRP A 139 27.01 -12.19 13.39
C TRP A 139 27.02 -12.08 14.91
N LEU A 140 26.00 -11.43 15.46
CA LEU A 140 25.70 -11.37 16.89
C LEU A 140 24.20 -11.66 17.07
N GLU A 141 23.80 -11.93 18.31
CA GLU A 141 22.37 -12.05 18.65
C GLU A 141 21.60 -10.84 18.11
N GLU A 142 20.57 -11.12 17.31
CA GLU A 142 19.74 -10.10 16.64
C GLU A 142 20.49 -9.19 15.64
N TYR A 143 21.73 -9.49 15.27
CA TYR A 143 22.49 -8.75 14.24
C TYR A 143 22.84 -9.66 13.07
N ASN A 144 22.20 -9.39 11.93
CA ASN A 144 22.40 -10.09 10.68
C ASN A 144 23.21 -9.26 9.67
N ILE A 145 24.12 -9.92 8.97
CA ILE A 145 24.78 -9.43 7.77
C ILE A 145 24.14 -10.14 6.58
N VAL A 146 23.73 -9.37 5.57
CA VAL A 146 23.17 -9.91 4.32
C VAL A 146 23.94 -9.40 3.12
N ALA A 147 24.08 -10.22 2.08
CA ALA A 147 24.83 -9.83 0.87
C ALA A 147 24.36 -10.60 -0.37
N ASP A 148 24.65 -10.04 -1.55
CA ASP A 148 24.43 -10.71 -2.84
C ASP A 148 25.30 -11.96 -3.00
N ASP A 149 26.45 -11.96 -2.35
CA ASP A 149 27.46 -13.00 -2.43
C ASP A 149 27.91 -13.43 -1.03
N ARG A 150 28.03 -14.74 -0.86
CA ARG A 150 28.56 -15.35 0.36
C ARG A 150 30.00 -14.94 0.64
N GLU A 151 30.80 -14.70 -0.40
CA GLU A 151 32.20 -14.28 -0.24
C GLU A 151 32.30 -12.92 0.45
N LYS A 152 31.43 -11.96 0.11
CA LYS A 152 31.37 -10.64 0.77
C LYS A 152 31.09 -10.73 2.27
N ILE A 153 30.24 -11.68 2.69
CA ILE A 153 29.98 -11.96 4.11
C ILE A 153 31.22 -12.52 4.78
N ALA A 154 31.88 -13.50 4.15
CA ALA A 154 33.10 -14.11 4.69
C ALA A 154 34.23 -13.08 4.85
N GLU A 155 34.41 -12.19 3.87
CA GLU A 155 35.37 -11.09 3.93
C GLU A 155 35.06 -10.13 5.09
N PHE A 156 33.81 -9.72 5.25
CA PHE A 156 33.40 -8.83 6.35
C PHE A 156 33.71 -9.44 7.72
N ILE A 157 33.33 -10.70 7.94
CA ILE A 157 33.57 -11.41 9.21
C ILE A 157 35.08 -11.55 9.46
N SER A 158 35.86 -11.84 8.43
CA SER A 158 37.31 -12.03 8.56
C SER A 158 38.08 -10.74 8.89
N ASN A 159 37.50 -9.59 8.56
CA ASN A 159 38.08 -8.26 8.79
C ASN A 159 37.50 -7.53 10.01
N SER A 160 36.59 -8.18 10.77
CA SER A 160 35.94 -7.64 11.96
C SER A 160 36.55 -8.24 13.24
#